data_AF-A0A455B7H6-F1
#
_entry.id   AF-A0A455B7H6-F1
#
_cell.length_a   1.000
_cell.length_b   1.000
_cell.length_c   1.000
_cell.angle_alpha   90.00
_cell.angle_beta   90.00
_cell.angle_gamma   90.00
#
_symmetry.space_group_name_H-M   'P 1'
#
loop_
_entity.id
_entity.type
_entity.pdbx_description
1 polymer ?
#
loop_
_entity_poly.entity_id
_entity_poly.type
_entity_poly.pdbx_seq_one_letter_code
_entity_poly.pdbx_strand_id
1 'polypeptide(L)'
;MIKGGLQSLTISSSVDTSQKPNTLKQKNGFPPNFIHSLDSSHMILTALHCYRKGLTFVSVHDCFWTHAADVAVMNQVCREQFVRLHSQPILQNLSRFLIKRFCSDPRTSKSMWVSRLMDTLLSVPKAGTFNLEQVKRSTYFFS
;
A
#
# COMPACT_ATOMS: atom_id res chain seq x y z
N MET A 1 23.89 6.91 24.51
CA MET A 1 24.06 8.00 23.52
C MET A 1 24.15 7.37 22.13
N ILE A 2 23.04 7.31 21.40
CA ILE A 2 23.01 6.64 20.09
C ILE A 2 23.51 7.64 19.03
N LYS A 3 24.68 7.37 18.45
CA LYS A 3 25.23 8.16 17.34
C LYS A 3 24.44 7.87 16.07
N GLY A 4 23.36 8.62 15.82
CA GLY A 4 22.67 8.61 14.54
C GLY A 4 23.45 9.42 13.51
N GLY A 5 24.06 8.76 12.53
CA GLY A 5 24.66 9.44 11.38
C GLY A 5 23.55 10.11 10.56
N LEU A 6 23.67 11.42 10.36
CA LEU A 6 22.76 12.22 9.54
C LEU A 6 22.84 11.72 8.09
N GLN A 7 21.91 10.86 7.66
CA GLN A 7 21.82 10.45 6.26
C GLN A 7 21.18 11.58 5.45
N SER A 8 21.92 12.08 4.46
CA SER A 8 21.44 13.05 3.49
C SER A 8 21.02 12.32 2.21
N LEU A 9 19.73 12.35 1.88
CA LEU A 9 19.19 11.84 0.63
C LEU A 9 19.13 12.98 -0.38
N THR A 10 20.05 12.97 -1.35
CA THR A 10 19.99 13.90 -2.50
C THR A 10 19.34 13.18 -3.67
N ILE A 11 18.08 13.54 -3.97
CA ILE A 11 17.36 13.01 -5.13
C ILE A 11 17.65 13.91 -6.33
N SER A 12 18.58 13.48 -7.18
CA SER A 12 18.83 14.09 -8.49
C SER A 12 17.86 13.47 -9.50
N SER A 13 16.76 14.18 -9.76
CA SER A 13 15.75 13.79 -10.73
C SER A 13 16.14 14.28 -12.13
N SER A 14 16.87 13.46 -12.89
CA SER A 14 17.02 13.65 -14.34
C SER A 14 15.78 13.13 -15.06
N VAL A 15 14.66 13.86 -14.96
CA VAL A 15 13.47 13.50 -15.75
C VAL A 15 13.77 13.87 -17.19
N ASP A 16 14.16 12.87 -17.98
CA ASP A 16 14.18 12.99 -19.43
C ASP A 16 12.74 13.15 -19.91
N THR A 17 12.34 14.40 -20.15
CA THR A 17 11.00 14.75 -20.63
C THR A 17 10.73 14.26 -22.07
N SER A 18 11.74 13.75 -22.78
CA SER A 18 11.60 13.17 -24.12
C SER A 18 11.08 11.73 -24.10
N GLN A 19 11.26 10.99 -22.99
CA GLN A 19 10.81 9.61 -22.91
C GLN A 19 9.31 9.53 -22.61
N LYS A 20 8.55 9.09 -23.62
CA LYS A 20 7.12 8.85 -23.47
C LYS A 20 6.88 7.62 -22.58
N PRO A 21 5.86 7.63 -21.71
CA PRO A 21 5.50 6.47 -20.91
C PRO A 21 5.18 5.23 -21.76
N ASN A 22 5.76 4.09 -21.42
CA ASN A 22 5.39 2.81 -22.03
C ASN A 22 4.02 2.35 -21.49
N THR A 23 2.96 2.59 -22.25
CA THR A 23 1.57 2.36 -21.83
C THR A 23 1.27 0.89 -21.52
N LEU A 24 1.86 -0.05 -22.26
CA LEU A 24 1.67 -1.49 -22.03
C LEU A 24 2.28 -1.92 -20.70
N LYS A 25 3.52 -1.50 -20.41
CA LYS A 25 4.18 -1.78 -19.13
C LYS A 25 3.45 -1.12 -17.96
N GLN A 26 2.99 0.12 -18.12
CA GLN A 26 2.25 0.85 -17.07
C GLN A 26 0.92 0.16 -16.74
N LYS A 27 0.11 -0.17 -17.75
CA LYS A 27 -1.17 -0.85 -17.57
C LYS A 27 -1.01 -2.21 -16.88
N ASN A 28 -0.04 -3.01 -17.34
CA ASN A 28 0.17 -4.36 -16.82
C ASN A 28 0.88 -4.36 -15.46
N GLY A 29 1.74 -3.38 -15.20
CA GLY A 29 2.49 -3.28 -13.94
C GLY A 29 1.72 -2.60 -12.81
N PHE A 30 0.69 -1.81 -13.10
CA PHE A 30 -0.02 -1.07 -12.05
C PHE A 30 -0.69 -1.98 -11.00
N PRO A 31 -1.51 -3.00 -11.37
CA PRO A 31 -2.13 -3.86 -10.37
C PRO A 31 -1.13 -4.59 -9.44
N PRO A 32 -0.10 -5.30 -9.92
CA PRO A 32 0.83 -5.99 -9.03
C PRO A 32 1.63 -5.02 -8.16
N ASN A 33 2.09 -3.89 -8.72
CA ASN A 33 2.83 -2.90 -7.94
C ASN A 33 1.97 -2.27 -6.84
N PHE A 34 0.67 -2.05 -7.12
CA PHE A 34 -0.25 -1.52 -6.12
C PHE A 34 -0.46 -2.51 -4.98
N ILE A 35 -0.69 -3.79 -5.26
CA ILE A 35 -0.83 -4.83 -4.23
C ILE A 35 0.46 -4.96 -3.41
N HIS A 36 1.63 -5.03 -4.05
CA HIS A 36 2.92 -5.07 -3.34
C HIS A 36 3.13 -3.85 -2.42
N SER A 37 2.62 -2.68 -2.79
CA SER A 37 2.69 -1.49 -1.93
C SER A 37 1.81 -1.62 -0.67
N LEU A 38 0.69 -2.33 -0.76
CA LEU A 38 -0.17 -2.62 0.39
C LEU A 38 0.45 -3.69 1.29
N ASP A 39 1.01 -4.75 0.71
CA ASP A 39 1.74 -5.78 1.47
C ASP A 39 2.92 -5.16 2.23
N SER A 40 3.66 -4.27 1.58
CA SER A 40 4.74 -3.50 2.20
C SER A 40 4.22 -2.62 3.35
N SER A 41 3.07 -1.96 3.17
CA SER A 41 2.45 -1.14 4.20
C SER A 41 2.01 -1.98 5.41
N HIS A 42 1.43 -3.16 5.17
CA HIS A 42 1.02 -4.10 6.21
C HIS A 42 2.23 -4.64 6.99
N MET A 43 3.30 -5.01 6.29
CA MET A 43 4.56 -5.44 6.89
C MET A 43 5.15 -4.34 7.78
N ILE A 44 5.25 -3.10 7.28
CA ILE A 44 5.80 -1.97 8.05
C ILE A 44 4.95 -1.69 9.30
N LEU A 45 3.62 -1.67 9.17
CA LEU A 45 2.72 -1.49 10.31
C LEU A 45 2.91 -2.59 11.35
N THR A 46 3.03 -3.84 10.91
CA THR A 46 3.26 -5.00 11.78
C THR A 46 4.59 -4.85 12.52
N ALA A 47 5.68 -4.55 11.79
CA ALA A 47 7.01 -4.34 12.36
C ALA A 47 7.02 -3.26 13.44
N LEU A 48 6.40 -2.10 13.17
CA LEU A 48 6.33 -0.99 14.12
C LEU A 48 5.58 -1.36 15.40
N HIS A 49 4.46 -2.09 15.28
CA HIS A 49 3.67 -2.48 16.46
C HIS A 49 4.30 -3.64 17.23
N CYS A 50 4.98 -4.56 16.55
CA CYS A 50 5.83 -5.59 17.17
C CYS A 50 6.95 -4.92 17.99
N TYR A 51 7.66 -3.96 17.40
CA TYR A 51 8.74 -3.23 18.08
C TYR A 51 8.24 -2.50 19.35
N ARG A 52 7.07 -1.86 19.29
CA ARG A 52 6.44 -1.22 20.47
C ARG A 52 6.10 -2.20 21.58
N LYS A 53 5.91 -3.48 21.27
CA LYS A 53 5.66 -4.57 22.22
C LYS A 53 6.94 -5.29 22.64
N GLY A 54 8.12 -4.86 22.18
CA GLY A 54 9.42 -5.42 22.53
C GLY A 54 9.82 -6.64 21.71
N LEU A 55 9.15 -6.94 20.60
CA LEU A 55 9.48 -8.07 19.74
C LEU A 55 10.63 -7.72 18.80
N THR A 56 11.51 -8.68 18.57
CA THR A 56 12.43 -8.65 17.42
C THR A 56 11.67 -9.12 16.19
N PHE A 57 11.57 -8.27 15.17
CA PHE A 57 10.83 -8.57 13.95
C PHE A 57 11.72 -8.43 12.71
N VAL A 58 11.67 -9.41 11.83
CA VAL A 58 12.30 -9.37 10.50
C VAL A 58 11.25 -9.82 9.48
N SER A 59 11.33 -9.31 8.26
CA SER A 59 10.48 -9.79 7.18
C SER A 59 11.31 -10.10 5.93
N VAL A 60 10.86 -11.13 5.20
CA VAL A 60 11.24 -11.38 3.81
C VAL A 60 9.95 -11.33 3.01
N HIS A 61 9.63 -10.15 2.48
CA HIS A 61 8.34 -9.87 1.85
C HIS A 61 7.14 -10.20 2.77
N ASP A 62 6.39 -11.24 2.43
CA ASP A 62 5.20 -11.72 3.13
C ASP A 62 5.53 -12.74 4.24
N CYS A 63 6.80 -13.09 4.43
CA CYS A 63 7.24 -13.98 5.49
C CYS A 63 7.68 -13.18 6.71
N PHE A 64 6.99 -13.34 7.84
CA PHE A 64 7.24 -12.60 9.08
C PHE A 64 7.94 -13.46 10.13
N TRP A 65 9.10 -13.00 10.61
CA TRP A 65 9.98 -13.76 11.49
C TRP A 65 10.13 -13.04 12.84
N THR A 66 10.10 -13.83 13.91
CA THR A 66 10.32 -13.40 15.30
C THR A 66 10.90 -14.58 16.10
N HIS A 67 11.24 -14.37 17.37
CA HIS A 67 11.60 -15.47 18.26
C HIS A 67 10.38 -16.37 18.57
N ALA A 68 10.63 -17.67 18.77
CA ALA A 68 9.58 -18.67 19.00
C ALA A 68 8.64 -18.32 20.18
N ALA A 69 9.17 -17.65 21.22
CA ALA A 69 8.38 -17.20 22.37
C ALA A 69 7.30 -16.16 22.01
N ASP A 70 7.49 -15.42 20.92
CA ASP A 70 6.69 -14.24 20.57
C ASP A 70 5.72 -14.47 19.40
N VAL A 71 5.70 -15.67 18.80
CA VAL A 71 4.90 -15.99 17.61
C VAL A 71 3.41 -15.67 17.82
N ALA A 72 2.86 -15.99 18.99
CA ALA A 72 1.47 -15.71 19.31
C ALA A 72 1.16 -14.19 19.28
N VAL A 73 2.07 -13.38 19.84
CA VAL A 73 1.92 -11.93 19.88
C VAL A 73 2.09 -11.33 18.48
N MET A 74 3.07 -11.81 17.70
CA MET A 74 3.27 -11.37 16.32
C MET A 74 2.05 -11.67 15.47
N ASN A 75 1.46 -12.87 15.56
CA ASN A 75 0.27 -13.25 14.80
C ASN A 75 -0.95 -12.41 15.16
N GLN A 76 -1.11 -12.06 16.45
CA GLN A 76 -2.14 -11.12 16.88
C GLN A 76 -1.93 -9.75 16.22
N VAL A 77 -0.72 -9.18 16.31
CA VAL A 77 -0.40 -7.87 15.72
C VAL A 77 -0.59 -7.89 14.20
N CYS A 78 -0.14 -8.95 13.52
CA CYS A 78 -0.27 -9.12 12.08
C CYS A 78 -1.74 -9.02 11.64
N ARG A 79 -2.63 -9.79 12.26
CA ARG A 79 -4.07 -9.77 11.93
C ARG A 79 -4.72 -8.43 12.28
N GLU A 80 -4.36 -7.84 13.41
CA GLU A 80 -4.85 -6.51 13.82
C GLU A 80 -4.47 -5.43 12.81
N GLN A 81 -3.21 -5.40 12.35
CA GLN A 81 -2.75 -4.41 11.39
C GLN A 81 -3.33 -4.65 9.99
N PHE A 82 -3.54 -5.91 9.58
CA PHE A 82 -4.20 -6.23 8.32
C PHE A 82 -5.62 -5.67 8.30
N VAL A 83 -6.41 -5.96 9.34
CA VAL A 83 -7.78 -5.45 9.46
C VAL A 83 -7.76 -3.93 9.47
N ARG A 84 -6.92 -3.31 10.30
CA ARG A 84 -6.84 -1.85 10.39
C ARG A 84 -6.48 -1.19 9.05
N LEU A 85 -5.57 -1.77 8.28
CA LEU A 85 -5.19 -1.28 6.96
C LEU A 85 -6.36 -1.37 5.99
N HIS A 86 -6.96 -2.56 5.86
CA HIS A 86 -8.05 -2.79 4.90
C HIS A 86 -9.42 -2.24 5.34
N SER A 87 -9.57 -1.82 6.60
CA SER A 87 -10.71 -1.01 7.05
C SER A 87 -10.68 0.41 6.50
N GLN A 88 -9.53 0.89 5.99
CA GLN A 88 -9.47 2.19 5.32
C GLN A 88 -10.14 2.12 3.94
N PRO A 89 -10.72 3.23 3.45
CA PRO A 89 -11.31 3.29 2.12
C PRO A 89 -10.22 3.42 1.03
N ILE A 90 -9.36 2.41 0.92
CA ILE A 90 -8.12 2.42 0.11
C ILE A 90 -8.42 2.76 -1.35
N LEU A 91 -9.36 2.06 -1.98
CA LEU A 91 -9.67 2.26 -3.41
C LEU A 91 -10.34 3.62 -3.66
N GLN A 92 -11.17 4.11 -2.73
CA GLN A 92 -11.77 5.44 -2.83
C GLN A 92 -10.71 6.53 -2.66
N ASN A 93 -9.73 6.34 -1.77
CA ASN A 93 -8.59 7.24 -1.61
C ASN A 93 -7.73 7.27 -2.86
N LEU A 94 -7.42 6.11 -3.44
CA LEU A 94 -6.69 5.99 -4.69
C LEU A 94 -7.43 6.68 -5.84
N SER A 95 -8.73 6.41 -6.00
CA SER A 95 -9.58 7.05 -7.00
C SER A 95 -9.52 8.58 -6.90
N ARG A 96 -9.79 9.14 -5.72
CA ARG A 96 -9.71 10.59 -5.47
C ARG A 96 -8.33 11.16 -5.77
N PHE A 97 -7.27 10.43 -5.41
CA PHE A 97 -5.89 10.83 -5.70
C PHE A 97 -5.63 10.88 -7.21
N LEU A 98 -5.99 9.85 -7.96
CA LEU A 98 -5.75 9.77 -9.41
C LEU A 98 -6.54 10.84 -10.17
N ILE A 99 -7.80 11.08 -9.78
CA ILE A 99 -8.65 12.16 -10.30
C ILE A 99 -7.95 13.51 -10.11
N LYS A 100 -7.54 13.82 -8.88
CA LYS A 100 -6.85 15.07 -8.55
C LYS A 100 -5.52 15.21 -9.30
N ARG A 101 -4.79 14.10 -9.48
CA ARG A 101 -3.44 14.12 -10.06
C ARG A 101 -3.43 14.21 -11.58
N PHE A 102 -4.36 13.55 -12.25
CA PHE A 102 -4.32 13.37 -13.71
C PHE A 102 -5.40 14.13 -14.48
N CYS A 103 -6.43 14.62 -13.79
CA CYS A 103 -7.59 15.19 -14.45
C CYS A 103 -7.91 16.64 -14.00
N SER A 104 -7.11 17.21 -13.09
CA SER A 104 -7.26 18.61 -12.64
C SER A 104 -6.50 19.65 -13.46
N ASP A 105 -5.70 19.27 -14.48
CA ASP A 105 -4.98 20.26 -15.32
C ASP A 105 -5.95 20.93 -16.33
N PRO A 106 -6.15 22.26 -16.26
CA PRO A 106 -7.05 23.01 -17.12
C PRO A 106 -6.74 22.89 -18.63
N ARG A 107 -5.48 22.63 -19.01
CA ARG A 107 -5.05 22.52 -20.41
C ARG A 107 -5.49 21.22 -21.07
N THR A 108 -5.68 20.17 -20.27
CA THR A 108 -6.15 18.85 -20.72
C THR A 108 -7.62 18.59 -20.38
N SER A 109 -8.19 19.34 -19.43
CA SER A 109 -9.56 19.19 -18.91
C SER A 109 -10.67 19.23 -19.97
N LYS A 110 -10.43 19.85 -21.14
CA LYS A 110 -11.41 19.89 -22.26
C LYS A 110 -11.41 18.66 -23.16
N SER A 111 -10.54 17.69 -22.91
CA SER A 111 -10.40 16.54 -23.81
C SER A 111 -11.34 15.39 -23.44
N MET A 112 -12.00 14.81 -24.44
CA MET A 112 -12.93 13.68 -24.28
C MET A 112 -12.31 12.50 -23.51
N TRP A 113 -11.01 12.27 -23.62
CA TRP A 113 -10.32 11.20 -22.90
C TRP A 113 -10.23 11.46 -21.40
N VAL A 114 -10.12 12.73 -20.95
CA VAL A 114 -10.11 13.07 -19.52
C VAL A 114 -11.46 12.75 -18.90
N SER A 115 -12.56 13.05 -19.60
CA SER A 115 -13.90 12.68 -19.14
C SER A 115 -14.05 11.17 -18.99
N ARG A 116 -13.64 10.39 -20.00
CA ARG A 116 -13.70 8.91 -19.92
C ARG A 116 -12.83 8.34 -18.80
N LEU A 117 -11.65 8.92 -18.59
CA LEU A 117 -10.77 8.54 -17.50
C LEU A 117 -11.42 8.84 -16.14
N MET A 118 -12.01 10.03 -15.99
CA MET A 118 -12.73 10.41 -14.78
C MET A 118 -13.88 9.44 -14.49
N ASP A 119 -14.70 9.11 -15.48
CA ASP A 119 -15.80 8.16 -15.32
C ASP A 119 -15.29 6.79 -14.84
N THR A 120 -14.19 6.33 -15.44
CA THR A 120 -13.54 5.05 -15.06
C THR A 120 -12.96 5.08 -13.64
N LEU A 121 -12.36 6.20 -13.24
CA LEU A 121 -11.77 6.35 -11.90
C LEU A 121 -12.86 6.52 -10.82
N LEU A 122 -14.00 7.13 -11.16
CA LEU A 122 -15.15 7.27 -10.28
C LEU A 122 -15.92 5.95 -10.10
N SER A 123 -15.89 5.06 -11.10
CA SER A 123 -16.50 3.73 -11.04
C SER A 123 -15.70 2.74 -10.17
N VAL A 124 -15.47 3.09 -8.90
CA VAL A 124 -14.80 2.21 -7.94
C VAL A 124 -15.65 0.96 -7.69
N PRO A 125 -15.09 -0.26 -7.79
CA PRO A 125 -15.83 -1.49 -7.54
C PRO A 125 -16.47 -1.52 -6.15
N LYS A 126 -17.70 -2.03 -6.06
CA LYS A 126 -18.39 -2.20 -4.78
C LYS A 126 -17.74 -3.33 -3.97
N ALA A 127 -17.58 -3.12 -2.67
CA ALA A 127 -17.13 -4.17 -1.77
C ALA A 127 -18.18 -5.28 -1.63
N GLY A 128 -17.73 -6.50 -1.38
CA GLY A 128 -18.60 -7.63 -1.05
C GLY A 128 -19.14 -7.58 0.39
N THR A 129 -19.74 -8.69 0.82
CA THR A 129 -20.34 -8.84 2.16
C THR A 129 -19.40 -9.43 3.22
N PHE A 130 -18.15 -9.73 2.86
CA PHE A 130 -17.18 -10.32 3.78
C PHE A 130 -16.89 -9.39 4.96
N ASN A 131 -17.03 -9.92 6.18
CA ASN A 131 -16.69 -9.17 7.39
C ASN A 131 -15.19 -9.29 7.70
N LEU A 132 -14.46 -8.21 7.46
CA LEU A 132 -13.01 -8.12 7.65
C LEU A 132 -12.56 -8.45 9.09
N GLU A 133 -13.41 -8.21 10.10
CA GLU A 133 -13.10 -8.53 11.49
C GLU A 133 -12.87 -10.03 11.75
N GLN A 134 -13.37 -10.91 10.86
CA GLN A 134 -13.14 -12.34 10.96
C GLN A 134 -11.64 -12.71 10.84
N VAL A 135 -10.84 -11.88 10.17
CA VAL A 135 -9.39 -12.11 10.01
C VAL A 135 -8.68 -12.21 11.37
N LYS A 136 -9.10 -11.43 12.38
CA LYS A 136 -8.50 -11.47 13.73
C LYS A 136 -8.59 -12.85 14.38
N ARG A 137 -9.60 -13.64 14.01
CA ARG A 137 -9.87 -14.99 14.54
C ARG A 137 -9.35 -16.11 13.64
N SER A 138 -8.81 -15.79 12.46
CA SER A 138 -8.37 -16.80 11.50
C SER A 138 -6.99 -17.35 11.86
N THR A 139 -6.95 -18.61 12.32
CA THR A 139 -5.69 -19.29 12.67
C THR A 139 -4.73 -19.37 11.50
N TYR A 140 -5.24 -19.69 10.30
CA TYR A 140 -4.43 -19.92 9.10
C TYR A 140 -4.30 -18.68 8.19
N PHE A 141 -4.61 -17.49 8.71
CA PHE A 141 -4.36 -16.26 7.95
C PHE A 141 -2.86 -16.00 7.77
N PHE A 142 -2.09 -16.24 8.82
CA PHE A 142 -0.63 -16.24 8.86
C PHE A 142 -0.24 -17.37 9.80
N SER A 143 0.46 -18.38 9.26
CA SER A 143 0.80 -19.63 9.95
C SER A 143 2.19 -20.10 9.56
#